data_AF-A0AAJ2F6Z2-F1
#
_entry.id   AF-A0AAJ2F6Z2-F1
#
_cell.length_a   1.000
_cell.length_b   1.000
_cell.length_c   1.000
_cell.angle_alpha   90.00
_cell.angle_beta   90.00
_cell.angle_gamma   90.00
#
_symmetry.space_group_name_H-M   'P 1'
#
loop_
_entity.id
_entity.type
_entity.pdbx_description
1 polymer ?
#
loop_
_entity_poly.entity_id
_entity_poly.type
_entity_poly.pdbx_seq_one_letter_code
_entity_poly.pdbx_strand_id
1 'polypeptide(L)'
;MNAKICVRALLCLYFYISVHYLTAQSLKVGNSIPPELWNLSLKVANHPQGKQSLTLSEYKDKLIILDFWATWCAPCIKSLNKLDSLQKQFGSAVVILPVTYENSSKALPLFRKRAWSLSTVVEDTLLKSYFPHTGIPHQIWIRNGVFFGASAALEYTNTYNLHRALNGEAFVLSQITPPVSFNRDMPLFLDGNGGSLKDTRIRSLLSKRINVNIGGITRSATNIRAYNVPFRSLIYEMYRLDIPYAGRFNRIVWEISDSLKEELIGTHRQKTGIYENDLAYYQWLKEHSYCYELAIDSSLNISRKALYELMEQDINRYFKLEKGIIAVLGKKQLPCYAIINRDSPPSVSVSSDKEENVKTENYFLMENQPIEQLTNYIIAVLAHQPYPIIDRTTAKQKVSIRLNKANLTIPAIKQELNKIGLDLVLQEQEIPVIIVKYANL
;
A
#
# COMPACT_ATOMS: atom_id res chain seq x y z
N MET A 1 -13.94 -45.84 -70.26
CA MET A 1 -12.85 -46.69 -69.72
C MET A 1 -11.78 -45.78 -69.13
N ASN A 2 -11.50 -45.93 -67.84
CA ASN A 2 -10.99 -44.88 -66.96
C ASN A 2 -9.46 -44.86 -66.83
N ALA A 3 -8.83 -43.80 -67.33
CA ALA A 3 -7.50 -43.36 -66.92
C ALA A 3 -7.60 -42.41 -65.72
N LYS A 4 -8.20 -42.87 -64.60
CA LYS A 4 -8.39 -42.07 -63.38
C LYS A 4 -8.16 -42.84 -62.06
N ILE A 5 -7.26 -43.82 -62.05
CA ILE A 5 -7.02 -44.64 -60.83
C ILE A 5 -5.60 -44.52 -60.24
N CYS A 6 -4.58 -44.00 -60.95
CA CYS A 6 -3.21 -44.02 -60.40
C CYS A 6 -2.72 -42.79 -59.62
N VAL A 7 -3.48 -41.69 -59.49
CA VAL A 7 -2.99 -40.48 -58.78
C VAL A 7 -3.45 -40.39 -57.31
N ARG A 8 -4.39 -41.25 -56.88
CA ARG A 8 -4.90 -41.23 -55.49
C ARG A 8 -4.13 -42.08 -54.49
N ALA A 9 -3.26 -42.99 -54.93
CA ALA A 9 -2.45 -43.81 -54.02
C ALA A 9 -1.18 -43.11 -53.52
N LEU A 10 -0.64 -42.14 -54.27
CA LEU A 10 0.58 -41.41 -53.89
C LEU A 10 0.33 -40.19 -53.00
N LEU A 11 -0.89 -39.66 -52.97
CA LEU A 11 -1.29 -38.59 -52.05
C LEU A 11 -1.67 -39.11 -50.65
N CYS A 12 -2.04 -40.40 -50.52
CA CYS A 12 -2.27 -41.02 -49.22
C CYS A 12 -0.96 -41.46 -48.52
N LEU A 13 0.14 -41.63 -49.26
CA LEU A 13 1.45 -41.91 -48.65
C LEU A 13 2.17 -40.63 -48.18
N TYR A 14 1.83 -39.47 -48.74
CA TYR A 14 2.35 -38.17 -48.28
C TYR A 14 1.64 -37.63 -47.03
N PHE A 15 0.53 -38.23 -46.63
CA PHE A 15 -0.20 -37.90 -45.39
C PHE A 15 0.11 -38.86 -44.23
N TYR A 16 1.12 -39.72 -44.37
CA TYR A 16 1.61 -40.61 -43.31
C TYR A 16 2.96 -40.18 -42.71
N ILE A 17 3.45 -38.99 -43.06
CA ILE A 17 4.44 -38.29 -42.25
C ILE A 17 3.72 -37.10 -41.61
N SER A 18 2.75 -37.41 -40.75
CA SER A 18 2.41 -36.51 -39.67
C SER A 18 3.67 -36.41 -38.80
N VAL A 19 4.45 -35.36 -39.01
CA VAL A 19 5.40 -34.88 -38.02
C VAL A 19 4.56 -34.56 -36.78
N HIS A 20 4.39 -35.54 -35.91
CA HIS A 20 4.00 -35.31 -34.54
C HIS A 20 5.14 -34.51 -33.92
N TYR A 21 5.06 -33.18 -34.03
CA TYR A 21 5.64 -32.35 -33.00
C TYR A 21 4.99 -32.83 -31.70
N LEU A 22 5.71 -33.61 -30.89
CA LEU A 22 5.32 -33.88 -29.52
C LEU A 22 5.25 -32.52 -28.83
N THR A 23 4.06 -31.93 -28.78
CA THR A 23 3.77 -30.92 -27.79
C THR A 23 3.71 -31.65 -26.47
N ALA A 24 4.82 -31.62 -25.72
CA ALA A 24 4.89 -32.16 -24.37
C ALA A 24 3.72 -31.57 -23.56
N GLN A 25 2.71 -32.37 -23.26
CA GLN A 25 1.59 -31.95 -22.44
C GLN A 25 2.11 -31.70 -21.02
N SER A 26 1.79 -30.54 -20.45
CA SER A 26 2.18 -30.21 -19.08
C SER A 26 1.61 -31.25 -18.10
N LEU A 27 2.46 -31.81 -17.25
CA LEU A 27 2.07 -32.84 -16.28
C LEU A 27 1.50 -32.21 -15.01
N LYS A 28 0.55 -32.90 -14.39
CA LYS A 28 -0.01 -32.60 -13.07
C LYS A 28 0.44 -33.63 -12.05
N VAL A 29 0.49 -33.23 -10.78
CA VAL A 29 0.78 -34.14 -9.67
C VAL A 29 -0.17 -35.35 -9.73
N GLY A 30 0.39 -36.54 -9.56
CA GLY A 30 -0.31 -37.82 -9.71
C GLY A 30 -0.28 -38.41 -11.13
N ASN A 31 0.16 -37.66 -12.14
CA ASN A 31 0.34 -38.21 -13.49
C ASN A 31 1.55 -39.16 -13.54
N SER A 32 1.41 -40.26 -14.27
CA SER A 32 2.55 -41.09 -14.64
C SER A 32 3.49 -40.31 -15.55
N ILE A 33 4.79 -40.45 -15.31
CA ILE A 33 5.84 -39.88 -16.17
C ILE A 33 5.81 -40.65 -17.50
N PRO A 34 5.64 -39.96 -18.64
CA PRO A 34 5.45 -40.62 -19.91
C PRO A 34 6.76 -41.27 -20.42
N PRO A 35 6.68 -42.35 -21.22
CA PRO A 35 7.87 -43.10 -21.67
C PRO A 35 8.93 -42.26 -22.39
N GLU A 36 8.50 -41.26 -23.15
CA GLU A 36 9.39 -40.32 -23.85
C GLU A 36 10.19 -39.44 -22.87
N LEU A 37 9.61 -39.05 -21.74
CA LEU A 37 10.31 -38.27 -20.71
C LEU A 37 11.30 -39.15 -19.94
N TRP A 38 10.99 -40.43 -19.74
CA TRP A 38 11.94 -41.39 -19.14
C TRP A 38 13.22 -41.54 -19.95
N ASN A 39 13.10 -41.54 -21.28
CA ASN A 39 14.20 -41.78 -22.21
C ASN A 39 14.77 -40.50 -22.83
N LEU A 40 14.33 -39.33 -22.36
CA LEU A 40 14.84 -38.05 -22.81
C LEU A 40 16.33 -37.93 -22.44
N SER A 41 17.18 -37.73 -23.46
CA SER A 41 18.61 -37.48 -23.26
C SER A 41 18.82 -36.06 -22.76
N LEU A 42 19.17 -35.93 -21.48
CA LEU A 42 19.41 -34.66 -20.80
C LEU A 42 20.91 -34.37 -20.76
N LYS A 43 21.34 -33.22 -21.29
CA LYS A 43 22.73 -32.78 -21.17
C LYS A 43 23.06 -32.55 -19.70
N VAL A 44 24.17 -33.11 -19.24
CA VAL A 44 24.59 -33.03 -17.83
C VAL A 44 26.00 -32.47 -17.73
N ALA A 45 26.24 -31.73 -16.66
CA ALA A 45 27.55 -31.24 -16.26
C ALA A 45 27.86 -31.71 -14.83
N ASN A 46 29.15 -31.79 -14.48
CA ASN A 46 29.62 -32.24 -13.17
C ASN A 46 29.23 -33.70 -12.82
N HIS A 47 29.02 -34.55 -13.83
CA HIS A 47 28.72 -35.96 -13.59
C HIS A 47 29.95 -36.70 -13.05
N PRO A 48 29.85 -37.52 -11.99
CA PRO A 48 31.01 -38.15 -11.33
C PRO A 48 31.84 -39.06 -12.25
N GLN A 49 31.19 -39.67 -13.25
CA GLN A 49 31.84 -40.52 -14.26
C GLN A 49 32.20 -39.77 -15.56
N GLY A 50 32.05 -38.44 -15.60
CA GLY A 50 32.33 -37.64 -16.80
C GLY A 50 31.33 -37.80 -17.95
N LYS A 51 30.13 -38.37 -17.71
CA LYS A 51 29.06 -38.45 -18.71
C LYS A 51 28.65 -37.03 -19.15
N GLN A 52 28.35 -36.88 -20.44
CA GLN A 52 27.85 -35.63 -21.03
C GLN A 52 26.32 -35.58 -21.12
N SER A 53 25.66 -36.74 -20.99
CA SER A 53 24.20 -36.83 -20.89
C SER A 53 23.78 -37.96 -19.95
N LEU A 54 22.52 -37.90 -19.52
CA LEU A 54 21.83 -38.94 -18.76
C LEU A 54 20.36 -39.02 -19.17
N THR A 55 19.68 -40.09 -18.79
CA THR A 55 18.21 -40.20 -18.87
C THR A 55 17.60 -40.37 -17.49
N LEU A 56 16.33 -40.01 -17.31
CA LEU A 56 15.62 -40.26 -16.05
C LEU A 56 15.47 -41.77 -15.79
N SER A 57 15.43 -42.60 -16.85
CA SER A 57 15.31 -44.05 -16.75
C SER A 57 16.46 -44.71 -15.98
N GLU A 58 17.64 -44.08 -15.92
CA GLU A 58 18.77 -44.51 -15.08
C GLU A 58 18.43 -44.50 -13.57
N TYR A 59 17.35 -43.83 -13.18
CA TYR A 59 16.96 -43.60 -11.79
C TYR A 59 15.52 -44.02 -11.48
N LYS A 60 14.88 -44.83 -12.35
CA LYS A 60 13.45 -45.16 -12.31
C LYS A 60 12.95 -45.68 -10.95
N ASP A 61 13.77 -46.46 -10.26
CA ASP A 61 13.42 -47.09 -8.97
C ASP A 61 13.80 -46.23 -7.75
N LYS A 62 14.27 -44.99 -7.97
CA LYS A 62 14.69 -44.06 -6.91
C LYS A 62 13.63 -42.97 -6.68
N LEU A 63 13.85 -42.15 -5.65
CA LEU A 63 13.17 -40.85 -5.55
C LEU A 63 13.99 -39.83 -6.34
N ILE A 64 13.44 -39.26 -7.40
CA ILE A 64 14.11 -38.24 -8.22
C ILE A 64 13.57 -36.87 -7.83
N ILE A 65 14.46 -35.91 -7.59
CA ILE A 65 14.13 -34.52 -7.33
C ILE A 65 14.80 -33.66 -8.40
N LEU A 66 14.01 -33.06 -9.28
CA LEU A 66 14.47 -32.07 -10.25
C LEU A 66 14.37 -30.68 -9.59
N ASP A 67 15.49 -29.97 -9.42
CA ASP A 67 15.55 -28.64 -8.78
C ASP A 67 15.89 -27.57 -9.82
N PHE A 68 14.88 -26.86 -10.33
CA PHE A 68 15.05 -25.82 -11.33
C PHE A 68 15.72 -24.58 -10.72
N TRP A 69 16.83 -24.15 -11.33
CA TRP A 69 17.70 -23.10 -10.79
C TRP A 69 18.42 -22.29 -11.89
N ALA A 70 19.09 -21.21 -11.48
CA ALA A 70 19.99 -20.42 -12.33
C ALA A 70 21.11 -19.76 -11.51
N THR A 71 22.20 -19.40 -12.17
CA THR A 71 23.40 -18.79 -11.55
C THR A 71 23.16 -17.40 -10.94
N TRP A 72 22.13 -16.69 -11.39
CA TRP A 72 21.70 -15.40 -10.81
C TRP A 72 20.72 -15.57 -9.64
N CYS A 73 20.18 -16.78 -9.41
CA CYS A 73 19.20 -17.04 -8.37
C CYS A 73 19.88 -17.28 -7.02
N ALA A 74 20.06 -16.21 -6.24
CA ALA A 74 20.67 -16.31 -4.91
C ALA A 74 19.97 -17.29 -3.95
N PRO A 75 18.62 -17.39 -3.90
CA PRO A 75 17.94 -18.41 -3.09
C PRO A 75 18.27 -19.85 -3.53
N CYS A 76 18.32 -20.10 -4.84
CA CYS A 76 18.68 -21.41 -5.40
C CYS A 76 20.10 -21.82 -5.00
N ILE A 77 21.07 -20.91 -5.10
CA ILE A 77 22.47 -21.16 -4.72
C ILE A 77 22.58 -21.56 -3.23
N LYS A 78 21.80 -20.93 -2.36
CA LYS A 78 21.75 -21.32 -0.94
C LYS A 78 21.16 -22.72 -0.76
N SER A 79 20.10 -23.05 -1.51
CA SER A 79 19.45 -24.37 -1.51
C SER A 79 20.40 -25.49 -1.93
N LEU A 80 21.17 -25.28 -3.00
CA LEU A 80 22.05 -26.31 -3.57
C LEU A 80 23.10 -26.84 -2.58
N ASN A 81 23.58 -26.02 -1.61
CA ASN A 81 24.44 -26.53 -0.53
C ASN A 81 23.72 -27.57 0.34
N LYS A 82 22.45 -27.30 0.70
CA LYS A 82 21.64 -28.22 1.49
C LYS A 82 21.31 -29.47 0.69
N LEU A 83 20.95 -29.30 -0.59
CA LEU A 83 20.64 -30.41 -1.49
C LEU A 83 21.86 -31.31 -1.71
N ASP A 84 23.05 -30.75 -1.86
CA ASP A 84 24.29 -31.54 -1.99
C ASP A 84 24.57 -32.37 -0.72
N SER A 85 24.34 -31.78 0.46
CA SER A 85 24.42 -32.50 1.74
C SER A 85 23.38 -33.62 1.83
N LEU A 86 22.14 -33.38 1.40
CA LEU A 86 21.08 -34.39 1.41
C LEU A 86 21.36 -35.52 0.42
N GLN A 87 21.89 -35.22 -0.77
CA GLN A 87 22.31 -36.24 -1.73
C GLN A 87 23.37 -37.17 -1.12
N LYS A 88 24.35 -36.62 -0.40
CA LYS A 88 25.38 -37.40 0.30
C LYS A 88 24.77 -38.25 1.41
N GLN A 89 23.83 -37.71 2.17
CA GLN A 89 23.18 -38.41 3.29
C GLN A 89 22.30 -39.58 2.83
N PHE A 90 21.49 -39.38 1.78
CA PHE A 90 20.51 -40.37 1.32
C PHE A 90 21.06 -41.33 0.25
N GLY A 91 22.28 -41.08 -0.24
CA GLY A 91 23.01 -41.98 -1.13
C GLY A 91 22.19 -42.35 -2.37
N SER A 92 22.09 -43.65 -2.67
CA SER A 92 21.40 -44.13 -3.87
C SER A 92 19.88 -44.15 -3.78
N ALA A 93 19.28 -43.90 -2.61
CA ALA A 93 17.82 -43.90 -2.45
C ALA A 93 17.16 -42.66 -3.07
N VAL A 94 17.89 -41.55 -3.12
CA VAL A 94 17.43 -40.26 -3.64
C VAL A 94 18.40 -39.76 -4.69
N VAL A 95 17.90 -39.18 -5.78
CA VAL A 95 18.69 -38.54 -6.82
C VAL A 95 18.21 -37.11 -6.97
N ILE A 96 19.07 -36.16 -6.63
CA ILE A 96 18.79 -34.73 -6.75
C ILE A 96 19.53 -34.22 -7.99
N LEU A 97 18.77 -33.70 -8.95
CA LEU A 97 19.27 -33.15 -10.21
C LEU A 97 18.91 -31.67 -10.29
N PRO A 98 19.85 -30.76 -10.03
CA PRO A 98 19.66 -29.35 -10.36
C PRO A 98 19.49 -29.19 -11.88
N VAL A 99 18.43 -28.54 -12.31
CA VAL A 99 18.08 -28.31 -13.72
C VAL A 99 18.20 -26.83 -14.05
N THR A 100 19.00 -26.48 -15.05
CA THR A 100 19.10 -25.10 -15.52
C THR A 100 19.01 -25.02 -17.04
N TYR A 101 18.42 -23.94 -17.54
CA TYR A 101 18.42 -23.59 -18.96
C TYR A 101 19.78 -23.01 -19.41
N GLU A 102 20.66 -22.69 -18.46
CA GLU A 102 21.96 -22.10 -18.76
C GLU A 102 22.96 -23.16 -19.26
N ASN A 103 23.93 -22.73 -20.08
CA ASN A 103 24.98 -23.61 -20.58
C ASN A 103 25.95 -24.01 -19.46
N SER A 104 26.58 -25.18 -19.61
CA SER A 104 27.62 -25.71 -18.71
C SER A 104 28.73 -24.69 -18.39
N SER A 105 29.12 -23.85 -19.33
CA SER A 105 30.14 -22.80 -19.14
C SER A 105 29.76 -21.75 -18.09
N LYS A 106 28.45 -21.55 -17.84
CA LYS A 106 27.95 -20.69 -16.76
C LYS A 106 27.77 -21.45 -15.44
N ALA A 107 27.23 -22.66 -15.50
CA ALA A 107 26.91 -23.44 -14.31
C ALA A 107 28.16 -24.03 -13.60
N LEU A 108 29.08 -24.62 -14.36
CA LEU A 108 30.23 -25.35 -13.82
C LEU A 108 31.20 -24.51 -12.96
N PRO A 109 31.54 -23.26 -13.31
CA PRO A 109 32.39 -22.42 -12.46
C PRO A 109 31.82 -22.29 -11.05
N LEU A 110 30.50 -22.18 -10.91
CA LEU A 110 29.86 -22.08 -9.59
C LEU A 110 29.92 -23.40 -8.82
N PHE A 111 29.68 -24.54 -9.48
CA PHE A 111 29.80 -25.87 -8.87
C PHE A 111 31.21 -26.12 -8.34
N ARG A 112 32.24 -25.77 -9.13
CA ARG A 112 33.66 -25.87 -8.70
C ARG A 112 33.95 -24.95 -7.51
N LYS A 113 33.51 -23.69 -7.58
CA LYS A 113 33.70 -22.70 -6.50
C LYS A 113 33.03 -23.13 -5.19
N ARG A 114 31.91 -23.83 -5.27
CA ARG A 114 31.13 -24.29 -4.10
C ARG A 114 31.43 -25.72 -3.67
N ALA A 115 32.29 -26.43 -4.41
CA ALA A 115 32.63 -27.83 -4.19
C ALA A 115 31.38 -28.75 -4.12
N TRP A 116 30.37 -28.48 -4.94
CA TRP A 116 29.19 -29.36 -5.03
C TRP A 116 29.51 -30.61 -5.85
N SER A 117 29.04 -31.74 -5.34
CA SER A 117 29.17 -33.07 -5.94
C SER A 117 27.97 -33.46 -6.80
N LEU A 118 26.87 -32.69 -6.72
CA LEU A 118 25.67 -32.89 -7.55
C LEU A 118 26.00 -32.85 -9.05
N SER A 119 25.33 -33.72 -9.81
CA SER A 119 25.26 -33.61 -11.28
C SER A 119 24.14 -32.66 -11.66
N THR A 120 24.39 -31.69 -12.55
CA THR A 120 23.37 -30.71 -12.97
C THR A 120 23.01 -30.87 -14.43
N VAL A 121 21.71 -30.91 -14.73
CA VAL A 121 21.19 -30.82 -16.09
C VAL A 121 21.34 -29.37 -16.56
N VAL A 122 21.91 -29.19 -17.75
CA VAL A 122 22.22 -27.88 -18.36
C VAL A 122 21.52 -27.75 -19.70
N GLU A 123 21.36 -26.52 -20.18
CA GLU A 123 20.69 -26.22 -21.45
C GLU A 123 19.27 -26.83 -21.56
N ASP A 124 18.57 -26.96 -20.42
CA ASP A 124 17.21 -27.50 -20.42
C ASP A 124 16.24 -26.58 -21.17
N THR A 125 15.54 -27.16 -22.13
CA THR A 125 14.43 -26.53 -22.85
C THR A 125 13.15 -27.37 -22.79
N LEU A 126 13.23 -28.61 -22.28
CA LEU A 126 12.18 -29.62 -22.39
C LEU A 126 11.57 -30.01 -21.04
N LEU A 127 12.36 -30.13 -19.97
CA LEU A 127 11.80 -30.42 -18.65
C LEU A 127 10.87 -29.30 -18.19
N LYS A 128 11.19 -28.04 -18.53
CA LYS A 128 10.29 -26.90 -18.30
C LYS A 128 8.93 -27.03 -19.00
N SER A 129 8.81 -27.67 -20.17
CA SER A 129 7.51 -27.86 -20.82
C SER A 129 6.67 -28.94 -20.15
N TYR A 130 7.30 -30.02 -19.66
CA TYR A 130 6.61 -31.05 -18.87
C TYR A 130 6.21 -30.55 -17.48
N PHE A 131 7.01 -29.64 -16.89
CA PHE A 131 6.80 -29.06 -15.56
C PHE A 131 6.81 -27.52 -15.59
N PRO A 132 5.75 -26.87 -16.10
CA PRO A 132 5.70 -25.42 -16.21
C PRO A 132 5.76 -24.72 -14.85
N HIS A 133 6.65 -23.72 -14.74
CA HIS A 133 6.82 -22.90 -13.54
C HIS A 133 7.17 -21.45 -13.92
N THR A 134 6.75 -20.50 -13.09
CA THR A 134 6.91 -19.04 -13.33
C THR A 134 8.10 -18.43 -12.57
N GLY A 135 8.60 -19.12 -11.56
CA GLY A 135 9.72 -18.69 -10.72
C GLY A 135 10.63 -19.85 -10.36
N ILE A 136 11.86 -19.51 -9.98
CA ILE A 136 12.85 -20.43 -9.42
C ILE A 136 13.28 -19.90 -8.05
N PRO A 137 13.60 -20.78 -7.08
CA PRO A 137 13.72 -22.24 -7.18
C PRO A 137 12.37 -22.95 -7.36
N HIS A 138 12.36 -24.06 -8.08
CA HIS A 138 11.17 -24.90 -8.25
C HIS A 138 11.57 -26.38 -8.28
N GLN A 139 10.91 -27.22 -7.49
CA GLN A 139 11.27 -28.62 -7.30
C GLN A 139 10.16 -29.53 -7.78
N ILE A 140 10.53 -30.59 -8.49
CA ILE A 140 9.64 -31.66 -8.97
C ILE A 140 10.13 -32.98 -8.38
N TRP A 141 9.25 -33.70 -7.70
CA TRP A 141 9.52 -34.98 -7.09
C TRP A 141 8.86 -36.09 -7.91
N ILE A 142 9.63 -37.10 -8.29
CA ILE A 142 9.18 -38.26 -9.07
C ILE A 142 9.49 -39.52 -8.26
N ARG A 143 8.49 -40.37 -8.07
CA ARG A 143 8.62 -41.65 -7.35
C ARG A 143 7.77 -42.72 -8.01
N ASN A 144 8.32 -43.92 -8.16
CA ASN A 144 7.62 -45.09 -8.72
C ASN A 144 6.93 -44.81 -10.05
N GLY A 145 7.58 -44.06 -10.95
CA GLY A 145 6.98 -43.74 -12.24
C GLY A 145 6.02 -42.54 -12.23
N VAL A 146 5.75 -41.91 -11.08
CA VAL A 146 4.69 -40.90 -10.92
C VAL A 146 5.27 -39.54 -10.54
N PHE A 147 4.72 -38.46 -11.09
CA PHE A 147 4.93 -37.09 -10.60
C PHE A 147 4.32 -36.97 -9.19
N PHE A 148 5.16 -37.22 -8.19
CA PHE A 148 4.77 -37.35 -6.79
C PHE A 148 4.41 -36.00 -6.15
N GLY A 149 5.04 -34.90 -6.58
CA GLY A 149 4.66 -33.57 -6.13
C GLY A 149 5.65 -32.46 -6.50
N ALA A 150 5.27 -31.20 -6.29
CA ALA A 150 6.11 -30.03 -6.60
C ALA A 150 6.16 -29.01 -5.45
N SER A 151 7.24 -28.24 -5.35
CA SER A 151 7.38 -27.15 -4.37
C SER A 151 8.21 -25.99 -4.92
N ALA A 152 7.80 -24.76 -4.64
CA ALA A 152 8.60 -23.55 -4.87
C ALA A 152 9.32 -23.07 -3.60
N ALA A 153 9.09 -23.75 -2.46
CA ALA A 153 9.58 -23.35 -1.15
C ALA A 153 10.81 -24.18 -0.73
N LEU A 154 11.86 -23.49 -0.30
CA LEU A 154 13.21 -24.04 -0.08
C LEU A 154 13.31 -24.98 1.12
N GLU A 155 12.36 -24.90 2.04
CA GLU A 155 12.31 -25.68 3.28
C GLU A 155 11.73 -27.09 3.10
N TYR A 156 11.10 -27.38 1.95
CA TYR A 156 10.40 -28.64 1.74
C TYR A 156 11.33 -29.83 1.51
N THR A 157 12.47 -29.64 0.83
CA THR A 157 13.46 -30.71 0.70
C THR A 157 14.33 -30.77 1.94
N ASN A 158 13.93 -31.63 2.87
CA ASN A 158 14.59 -31.89 4.15
C ASN A 158 14.54 -33.39 4.49
N THR A 159 15.34 -33.81 5.48
CA THR A 159 15.46 -35.21 5.90
C THR A 159 14.11 -35.84 6.26
N TYR A 160 13.24 -35.11 6.97
CA TYR A 160 11.92 -35.61 7.38
C TYR A 160 11.03 -35.93 6.18
N ASN A 161 10.88 -34.99 5.24
CA ASN A 161 10.06 -35.19 4.05
C ASN A 161 10.63 -36.23 3.08
N LEU A 162 11.96 -36.35 2.99
CA LEU A 162 12.61 -37.39 2.20
C LEU A 162 12.30 -38.80 2.73
N HIS A 163 12.35 -39.01 4.05
CA HIS A 163 11.96 -40.30 4.64
C HIS A 163 10.49 -40.64 4.37
N ARG A 164 9.58 -39.66 4.50
CA ARG A 164 8.16 -39.86 4.21
C ARG A 164 7.92 -40.24 2.75
N ALA A 165 8.56 -39.54 1.80
CA ALA A 165 8.46 -39.86 0.38
C ALA A 165 9.01 -41.26 0.06
N LEU A 166 10.12 -41.66 0.68
CA LEU A 166 10.70 -43.00 0.50
C LEU A 166 9.78 -44.11 1.04
N ASN A 167 9.06 -43.84 2.13
CA ASN A 167 8.08 -44.75 2.73
C ASN A 167 6.72 -44.76 1.99
N GLY A 168 6.57 -43.99 0.91
CA GLY A 168 5.34 -43.91 0.14
C GLY A 168 4.20 -43.13 0.83
N GLU A 169 4.51 -42.36 1.87
CA GLU A 169 3.52 -41.52 2.53
C GLU A 169 3.20 -40.29 1.67
N ALA A 170 1.95 -40.18 1.21
CA ALA A 170 1.48 -38.99 0.54
C ALA A 170 1.51 -37.81 1.53
N PHE A 171 2.15 -36.71 1.15
CA PHE A 171 2.03 -35.44 1.85
C PHE A 171 1.72 -34.34 0.85
N VAL A 172 0.83 -33.43 1.26
CA VAL A 172 0.56 -32.20 0.52
C VAL A 172 1.81 -31.33 0.67
N LEU A 173 2.72 -31.39 -0.30
CA LEU A 173 3.59 -30.25 -0.60
C LEU A 173 2.63 -29.07 -0.73
N SER A 174 2.84 -28.01 0.05
CA SER A 174 1.88 -26.90 0.23
C SER A 174 1.07 -26.70 -1.03
N GLN A 175 -0.26 -26.69 -0.91
CA GLN A 175 -1.12 -26.19 -1.99
C GLN A 175 -0.43 -24.95 -2.53
N ILE A 176 0.11 -25.05 -3.75
CA ILE A 176 0.72 -23.93 -4.43
C ILE A 176 -0.47 -23.00 -4.56
N THR A 177 -0.59 -22.01 -3.67
CA THR A 177 -1.50 -20.90 -3.89
C THR A 177 -1.14 -20.47 -5.30
N PRO A 178 -2.07 -20.55 -6.28
CA PRO A 178 -1.72 -20.39 -7.67
C PRO A 178 -0.87 -19.13 -7.77
N PRO A 179 0.34 -19.22 -8.35
CA PRO A 179 1.28 -18.13 -8.32
C PRO A 179 0.53 -16.90 -8.78
N VAL A 180 0.46 -15.89 -7.91
CA VAL A 180 -0.22 -14.66 -8.29
C VAL A 180 0.49 -14.17 -9.55
N SER A 181 -0.30 -13.90 -10.59
CA SER A 181 0.26 -13.42 -11.84
C SER A 181 1.14 -12.20 -11.54
N PHE A 182 2.41 -12.31 -11.90
CA PHE A 182 3.39 -11.27 -11.64
C PHE A 182 4.12 -10.92 -12.93
N ASN A 183 3.96 -9.67 -13.34
CA ASN A 183 4.69 -9.01 -14.40
C ASN A 183 5.66 -8.01 -13.77
N ARG A 184 6.96 -8.25 -13.97
CA ARG A 184 8.04 -7.39 -13.44
C ARG A 184 8.06 -5.99 -14.03
N ASP A 185 7.47 -5.80 -15.20
CA ASP A 185 7.42 -4.52 -15.92
C ASP A 185 6.20 -3.67 -15.54
N MET A 186 5.34 -4.19 -14.65
CA MET A 186 4.13 -3.53 -14.17
C MET A 186 4.28 -3.13 -12.68
N PRO A 187 3.70 -1.99 -12.24
CA PRO A 187 3.67 -1.63 -10.83
C PRO A 187 3.02 -2.72 -9.96
N LEU A 188 3.44 -2.81 -8.70
CA LEU A 188 2.84 -3.72 -7.72
C LEU A 188 1.36 -3.38 -7.51
N PHE A 189 0.53 -4.41 -7.45
CA PHE A 189 -0.91 -4.39 -7.20
C PHE A 189 -1.77 -3.66 -8.23
N LEU A 190 -1.17 -3.04 -9.26
CA LEU A 190 -1.91 -2.50 -10.39
C LEU A 190 -2.49 -3.67 -11.18
N ASP A 191 -3.80 -3.64 -11.47
CA ASP A 191 -4.55 -4.69 -12.16
C ASP A 191 -4.27 -6.11 -11.64
N GLY A 192 -4.04 -6.26 -10.33
CA GLY A 192 -3.78 -7.55 -9.67
C GLY A 192 -2.34 -8.05 -9.76
N ASN A 193 -1.41 -7.25 -10.27
CA ASN A 193 -0.01 -7.63 -10.41
C ASN A 193 0.66 -7.93 -9.06
N GLY A 194 0.94 -9.21 -8.78
CA GLY A 194 1.55 -9.63 -7.52
C GLY A 194 0.63 -9.57 -6.29
N GLY A 195 -0.68 -9.37 -6.44
CA GLY A 195 -1.66 -9.54 -5.36
C GLY A 195 -2.69 -8.43 -5.26
N SER A 196 -3.21 -8.25 -4.05
CA SER A 196 -4.15 -7.17 -3.72
C SER A 196 -3.51 -6.18 -2.75
N LEU A 197 -3.96 -4.92 -2.79
CA LEU A 197 -3.56 -3.92 -1.80
C LEU A 197 -3.93 -4.28 -0.36
N LYS A 198 -4.73 -5.33 -0.12
CA LYS A 198 -5.06 -5.84 1.21
C LYS A 198 -3.84 -6.36 1.98
N ASP A 199 -2.80 -6.77 1.28
CA ASP A 199 -1.58 -7.33 1.88
C ASP A 199 -0.54 -6.25 2.23
N THR A 200 -0.89 -4.97 2.03
CA THR A 200 -0.01 -3.85 2.37
C THR A 200 -0.04 -3.57 3.87
N ARG A 201 1.15 -3.43 4.49
CA ARG A 201 1.26 -3.03 5.90
C ARG A 201 1.06 -1.53 6.11
N ILE A 202 1.52 -0.73 5.14
CA ILE A 202 1.35 0.71 5.10
C ILE A 202 1.07 1.07 3.64
N ARG A 203 0.00 1.82 3.41
CA ARG A 203 -0.39 2.35 2.10
C ARG A 203 -0.52 3.85 2.21
N SER A 204 0.34 4.56 1.49
CA SER A 204 0.28 6.01 1.32
C SER A 204 0.18 6.35 -0.16
N LEU A 205 -0.82 7.13 -0.55
CA LEU A 205 -1.07 7.56 -1.92
C LEU A 205 -1.54 9.00 -1.93
N LEU A 206 -0.91 9.84 -2.75
CA LEU A 206 -1.41 11.16 -3.10
C LEU A 206 -1.61 11.21 -4.61
N SER A 207 -2.80 11.65 -5.04
CA SER A 207 -3.12 11.81 -6.46
C SER A 207 -3.82 13.14 -6.72
N LYS A 208 -3.88 13.52 -7.99
CA LYS A 208 -4.83 14.53 -8.45
C LYS A 208 -6.27 14.06 -8.25
N ARG A 209 -7.20 14.98 -8.49
CA ARG A 209 -8.64 14.76 -8.48
C ARG A 209 -9.02 13.48 -9.24
N ILE A 210 -9.90 12.68 -8.66
CA ILE A 210 -10.55 11.55 -9.31
C ILE A 210 -11.90 11.98 -9.90
N ASN A 211 -12.31 11.35 -11.00
CA ASN A 211 -13.54 11.67 -11.72
C ASN A 211 -14.81 11.11 -11.04
N VAL A 212 -15.00 11.45 -9.77
CA VAL A 212 -16.21 11.14 -8.99
C VAL A 212 -16.63 12.38 -8.22
N ASN A 213 -17.94 12.57 -8.04
CA ASN A 213 -18.48 13.76 -7.39
C ASN A 213 -18.56 13.59 -5.86
N ILE A 214 -17.43 13.28 -5.24
CA ILE A 214 -17.25 13.21 -3.78
C ILE A 214 -16.16 14.19 -3.36
N GLY A 215 -16.36 14.83 -2.22
CA GLY A 215 -15.42 15.78 -1.62
C GLY A 215 -15.43 15.66 -0.10
N GLY A 216 -14.27 15.48 0.53
CA GLY A 216 -14.18 15.45 1.99
C GLY A 216 -13.02 14.64 2.53
N ILE A 217 -12.93 14.58 3.87
CA ILE A 217 -11.89 13.82 4.56
C ILE A 217 -12.54 12.91 5.59
N THR A 218 -12.24 11.61 5.52
CA THR A 218 -12.65 10.58 6.50
C THR A 218 -11.45 10.08 7.28
N ARG A 219 -11.70 9.62 8.51
CA ARG A 219 -10.66 9.25 9.48
C ARG A 219 -11.13 8.01 10.24
N SER A 220 -10.21 7.12 10.55
CA SER A 220 -10.38 6.06 11.55
C SER A 220 -9.10 5.98 12.41
N ALA A 221 -9.04 5.01 13.32
CA ALA A 221 -7.84 4.80 14.14
C ALA A 221 -6.58 4.51 13.29
N THR A 222 -6.76 3.92 12.11
CA THR A 222 -5.68 3.43 11.25
C THR A 222 -5.69 4.02 9.84
N ASN A 223 -6.60 4.96 9.55
CA ASN A 223 -6.75 5.50 8.20
C ASN A 223 -7.05 7.00 8.21
N ILE A 224 -6.49 7.72 7.24
CA ILE A 224 -6.91 9.06 6.82
C ILE A 224 -7.13 9.02 5.31
N ARG A 225 -8.32 9.43 4.85
CA ARG A 225 -8.62 9.53 3.43
C ARG A 225 -9.18 10.90 3.09
N ALA A 226 -8.64 11.51 2.04
CA ALA A 226 -9.13 12.75 1.47
C ALA A 226 -9.56 12.49 0.03
N TYR A 227 -10.74 12.96 -0.33
CA TYR A 227 -11.33 12.82 -1.65
C TYR A 227 -11.53 14.20 -2.25
N ASN A 228 -10.87 14.48 -3.37
CA ASN A 228 -11.00 15.71 -4.15
C ASN A 228 -11.00 17.01 -3.32
N VAL A 229 -10.08 17.11 -2.35
CA VAL A 229 -9.96 18.31 -1.50
C VAL A 229 -8.82 19.20 -1.98
N PRO A 230 -8.92 20.52 -1.84
CA PRO A 230 -7.81 21.42 -2.19
C PRO A 230 -6.63 21.30 -1.20
N PHE A 231 -5.44 21.75 -1.62
CA PHE A 231 -4.22 21.75 -0.80
C PHE A 231 -4.44 22.28 0.62
N ARG A 232 -5.15 23.41 0.75
CA ARG A 232 -5.50 24.01 2.05
C ARG A 232 -6.21 23.05 3.02
N SER A 233 -7.00 22.12 2.51
CA SER A 233 -7.69 21.11 3.33
C SER A 233 -6.75 20.01 3.78
N LEU A 234 -5.77 19.63 2.96
CA LEU A 234 -4.75 18.64 3.30
C LEU A 234 -3.83 19.15 4.42
N ILE A 235 -3.31 20.38 4.29
CA ILE A 235 -2.42 20.95 5.32
C ILE A 235 -3.13 21.23 6.64
N TYR A 236 -4.41 21.58 6.57
CA TYR A 236 -5.22 21.68 7.79
C TYR A 236 -5.35 20.31 8.45
N GLU A 237 -5.58 19.26 7.65
CA GLU A 237 -5.71 17.92 8.19
C GLU A 237 -4.41 17.45 8.84
N MET A 238 -3.25 17.72 8.24
CA MET A 238 -1.93 17.40 8.82
C MET A 238 -1.81 17.86 10.28
N TYR A 239 -2.22 19.10 10.57
CA TYR A 239 -2.06 19.73 11.89
C TYR A 239 -3.35 19.77 12.70
N ARG A 240 -4.29 18.86 12.44
CA ARG A 240 -5.59 18.86 13.11
C ARG A 240 -5.49 18.65 14.63
N LEU A 241 -4.50 17.89 15.09
CA LEU A 241 -4.31 17.64 16.53
C LEU A 241 -3.76 18.87 17.25
N ASP A 242 -2.93 19.66 16.57
CA ASP A 242 -2.32 20.88 17.13
C ASP A 242 -3.23 22.11 16.99
N ILE A 243 -4.09 22.12 15.96
CA ILE A 243 -5.02 23.21 15.65
C ILE A 243 -6.45 22.63 15.49
N PRO A 244 -7.08 22.18 16.59
CA PRO A 244 -8.34 21.42 16.55
C PRO A 244 -9.56 22.19 16.04
N TYR A 245 -9.51 23.52 15.97
CA TYR A 245 -10.71 24.35 15.80
C TYR A 245 -10.66 25.43 14.72
N ALA A 246 -9.64 25.56 13.89
CA ALA A 246 -9.55 26.71 12.99
C ALA A 246 -10.75 26.84 12.01
N GLY A 247 -11.67 27.74 12.39
CA GLY A 247 -12.64 28.40 11.53
C GLY A 247 -11.89 28.89 10.28
N ARG A 248 -12.34 28.41 9.12
CA ARG A 248 -11.43 27.86 8.11
C ARG A 248 -10.42 28.89 7.57
N PHE A 249 -9.13 28.54 7.71
CA PHE A 249 -7.93 29.12 7.06
C PHE A 249 -7.32 30.39 7.66
N ASN A 250 -7.91 31.01 8.68
CA ASN A 250 -7.32 32.21 9.31
C ASN A 250 -6.07 31.94 10.19
N ARG A 251 -5.67 30.67 10.31
CA ARG A 251 -4.40 30.25 10.94
C ARG A 251 -3.38 29.70 9.95
N ILE A 252 -3.54 30.02 8.66
CA ILE A 252 -2.54 29.69 7.65
C ILE A 252 -1.81 30.98 7.25
N VAL A 253 -0.50 30.99 7.49
CA VAL A 253 0.40 32.06 7.10
C VAL A 253 1.11 31.64 5.83
N TRP A 254 1.05 32.50 4.82
CA TRP A 254 1.59 32.25 3.48
C TRP A 254 2.87 33.06 3.30
N GLU A 255 4.03 32.38 3.35
CA GLU A 255 5.35 32.93 3.10
C GLU A 255 5.83 32.50 1.69
N ILE A 256 4.98 32.76 0.71
CA ILE A 256 5.14 32.42 -0.71
C ILE A 256 4.63 33.58 -1.57
N SER A 257 4.88 33.56 -2.88
CA SER A 257 4.37 34.58 -3.80
C SER A 257 2.83 34.60 -3.83
N ASP A 258 2.24 35.79 -4.06
CA ASP A 258 0.79 35.94 -4.19
C ASP A 258 0.23 35.10 -5.34
N SER A 259 0.96 34.99 -6.45
CA SER A 259 0.57 34.14 -7.59
C SER A 259 0.46 32.66 -7.19
N LEU A 260 1.43 32.12 -6.46
CA LEU A 260 1.38 30.72 -6.00
C LEU A 260 0.29 30.54 -4.93
N LYS A 261 0.10 31.52 -4.06
CA LYS A 261 -0.98 31.50 -3.08
C LYS A 261 -2.35 31.46 -3.77
N GLU A 262 -2.58 32.29 -4.77
CA GLU A 262 -3.82 32.31 -5.57
C GLU A 262 -4.05 30.98 -6.29
N GLU A 263 -3.01 30.37 -6.84
CA GLU A 263 -3.06 29.03 -7.43
C GLU A 263 -3.55 27.99 -6.39
N LEU A 264 -3.02 28.04 -5.16
CA LEU A 264 -3.29 27.04 -4.11
C LEU A 264 -4.64 27.20 -3.39
N ILE A 265 -5.22 28.40 -3.38
CA ILE A 265 -6.46 28.67 -2.63
C ILE A 265 -7.66 29.10 -3.50
N GLY A 266 -7.42 29.51 -4.74
CA GLY A 266 -8.42 30.06 -5.64
C GLY A 266 -8.81 31.51 -5.30
N THR A 267 -9.29 32.25 -6.29
CA THR A 267 -9.71 33.66 -6.17
C THR A 267 -10.97 33.85 -5.33
N HIS A 268 -11.86 32.86 -5.30
CA HIS A 268 -13.11 32.88 -4.52
C HIS A 268 -12.92 32.18 -3.17
N ARG A 269 -12.46 32.95 -2.18
CA ARG A 269 -12.08 32.42 -0.86
C ARG A 269 -13.26 31.83 -0.07
N GLN A 270 -14.49 32.30 -0.34
CA GLN A 270 -15.74 31.84 0.27
C GLN A 270 -16.85 31.71 -0.77
N LYS A 271 -17.67 30.66 -0.64
CA LYS A 271 -18.87 30.50 -1.45
C LYS A 271 -19.87 31.60 -1.09
N THR A 272 -20.44 32.27 -2.09
CA THR A 272 -21.47 33.28 -1.85
C THR A 272 -22.84 32.65 -1.66
N GLY A 273 -22.99 31.35 -1.93
CA GLY A 273 -24.29 30.66 -1.92
C GLY A 273 -25.12 30.94 -3.18
N ILE A 274 -24.55 31.64 -4.15
CA ILE A 274 -25.14 31.95 -5.46
C ILE A 274 -24.34 31.17 -6.50
N TYR A 275 -25.00 30.30 -7.25
CA TYR A 275 -24.33 29.31 -8.10
C TYR A 275 -23.43 29.96 -9.15
N GLU A 276 -23.91 31.02 -9.78
CA GLU A 276 -23.20 31.77 -10.83
C GLU A 276 -21.89 32.36 -10.31
N ASN A 277 -21.92 32.91 -9.08
CA ASN A 277 -20.76 33.48 -8.42
C ASN A 277 -19.77 32.40 -7.94
N ASP A 278 -20.27 31.20 -7.63
CA ASP A 278 -19.46 30.07 -7.17
C ASP A 278 -18.92 29.21 -8.32
N LEU A 279 -19.36 29.42 -9.56
CA LEU A 279 -18.97 28.60 -10.72
C LEU A 279 -17.46 28.58 -10.96
N ALA A 280 -16.82 29.75 -10.87
CA ALA A 280 -15.37 29.88 -11.01
C ALA A 280 -14.61 29.07 -9.93
N TYR A 281 -15.13 29.04 -8.70
CA TYR A 281 -14.58 28.20 -7.64
C TYR A 281 -14.71 26.70 -7.94
N TYR A 282 -15.87 26.27 -8.45
CA TYR A 282 -16.08 24.87 -8.83
C TYR A 282 -15.18 24.44 -10.00
N GLN A 283 -14.94 25.34 -10.97
CA GLN A 283 -14.00 25.10 -12.06
C GLN A 283 -12.56 25.00 -11.52
N TRP A 284 -12.16 25.91 -10.63
CA TRP A 284 -10.86 25.86 -9.97
C TRP A 284 -10.64 24.53 -9.22
N LEU A 285 -11.64 24.02 -8.50
CA LEU A 285 -11.60 22.72 -7.82
C LEU A 285 -11.44 21.50 -8.75
N LYS A 286 -11.68 21.62 -10.06
CA LYS A 286 -11.45 20.51 -10.99
C LYS A 286 -9.96 20.26 -11.17
N GLU A 287 -9.16 21.33 -11.21
CA GLU A 287 -7.72 21.29 -11.47
C GLU A 287 -6.87 21.32 -10.19
N HIS A 288 -7.41 21.82 -9.07
CA HIS A 288 -6.65 22.09 -7.84
C HIS A 288 -7.11 21.25 -6.64
N SER A 289 -7.78 20.13 -6.92
CA SER A 289 -8.17 19.15 -5.91
C SER A 289 -7.28 17.91 -5.96
N TYR A 290 -7.06 17.32 -4.79
CA TYR A 290 -6.22 16.17 -4.58
C TYR A 290 -6.98 15.08 -3.83
N CYS A 291 -6.56 13.84 -4.04
CA CYS A 291 -6.89 12.72 -3.18
C CYS A 291 -5.67 12.31 -2.37
N TYR A 292 -5.92 11.88 -1.14
CA TYR A 292 -4.89 11.30 -0.29
C TYR A 292 -5.45 10.08 0.43
N GLU A 293 -4.66 9.03 0.56
CA GLU A 293 -4.96 7.90 1.41
C GLU A 293 -3.71 7.53 2.21
N LEU A 294 -3.86 7.48 3.53
CA LEU A 294 -2.96 6.80 4.44
C LEU A 294 -3.75 5.69 5.13
N ALA A 295 -3.33 4.44 4.94
CA ALA A 295 -3.92 3.27 5.56
C ALA A 295 -2.80 2.42 6.18
N ILE A 296 -2.97 2.04 7.44
CA ILE A 296 -1.95 1.34 8.21
C ILE A 296 -2.55 0.06 8.78
N ASP A 297 -1.79 -1.03 8.72
CA ASP A 297 -2.13 -2.29 9.36
C ASP A 297 -2.26 -2.08 10.87
N SER A 298 -3.41 -2.47 11.43
CA SER A 298 -3.70 -2.37 12.86
C SER A 298 -2.68 -3.10 13.74
N SER A 299 -2.01 -4.14 13.22
CA SER A 299 -0.99 -4.89 13.97
C SER A 299 0.23 -4.04 14.35
N LEU A 300 0.45 -2.92 13.66
CA LEU A 300 1.56 -2.00 13.93
C LEU A 300 1.36 -1.15 15.20
N ASN A 301 0.14 -1.10 15.76
CA ASN A 301 -0.17 -0.39 17.02
C ASN A 301 0.37 1.05 17.09
N ILE A 302 0.35 1.79 15.98
CA ILE A 302 0.83 3.17 15.95
C ILE A 302 -0.14 4.12 16.67
N SER A 303 0.41 5.17 17.26
CA SER A 303 -0.40 6.22 17.88
C SER A 303 -1.10 7.09 16.82
N ARG A 304 -2.21 7.71 17.20
CA ARG A 304 -2.89 8.69 16.34
C ARG A 304 -1.96 9.85 15.95
N LYS A 305 -1.08 10.28 16.85
CA LYS A 305 -0.08 11.33 16.57
C LYS A 305 0.89 10.89 15.47
N ALA A 306 1.42 9.67 15.57
CA ALA A 306 2.32 9.12 14.55
C ALA A 306 1.66 9.00 13.17
N LEU A 307 0.36 8.70 13.11
CA LEU A 307 -0.42 8.70 11.86
C LEU A 307 -0.42 10.10 11.19
N TYR A 308 -0.58 11.17 11.97
CA TYR A 308 -0.54 12.54 11.45
C TYR A 308 0.88 13.00 11.10
N GLU A 309 1.91 12.58 11.85
CA GLU A 309 3.31 12.82 11.52
C GLU A 309 3.71 12.16 10.18
N LEU A 310 3.20 10.96 9.89
CA LEU A 310 3.38 10.31 8.58
C LEU A 310 2.66 11.07 7.47
N MET A 311 1.42 11.50 7.72
CA MET A 311 0.68 12.33 6.76
C MET A 311 1.40 13.65 6.46
N GLU A 312 2.00 14.27 7.47
CA GLU A 312 2.81 15.47 7.30
C GLU A 312 3.99 15.22 6.36
N GLN A 313 4.76 14.15 6.60
CA GLN A 313 5.90 13.78 5.77
C GLN A 313 5.51 13.51 4.32
N ASP A 314 4.39 12.81 4.10
CA ASP A 314 3.90 12.48 2.76
C ASP A 314 3.50 13.72 1.96
N ILE A 315 2.68 14.59 2.55
CA ILE A 315 2.20 15.79 1.89
C ILE A 315 3.37 16.75 1.64
N ASN A 316 4.22 17.00 2.64
CA ASN A 316 5.37 17.88 2.47
C ASN A 316 6.35 17.34 1.42
N ARG A 317 6.58 16.03 1.36
CA ARG A 317 7.42 15.43 0.31
C ARG A 317 6.84 15.67 -1.09
N TYR A 318 5.53 15.49 -1.26
CA TYR A 318 4.89 15.70 -2.56
C TYR A 318 4.93 17.17 -2.99
N PHE A 319 4.50 18.09 -2.12
CA PHE A 319 4.44 19.52 -2.48
C PHE A 319 5.82 20.19 -2.52
N LYS A 320 6.83 19.65 -1.84
CA LYS A 320 8.23 20.05 -2.04
C LYS A 320 8.66 19.76 -3.48
N LEU A 321 8.30 18.60 -4.02
CA LEU A 321 8.66 18.20 -5.40
C LEU A 321 7.80 18.90 -6.46
N GLU A 322 6.49 19.01 -6.26
CA GLU A 322 5.58 19.57 -7.26
C GLU A 322 5.63 21.10 -7.32
N LYS A 323 5.78 21.76 -6.16
CA LYS A 323 5.60 23.21 -6.01
C LYS A 323 6.74 23.92 -5.30
N GLY A 324 7.76 23.19 -4.81
CA GLY A 324 8.86 23.80 -4.06
C GLY A 324 8.47 24.35 -2.69
N ILE A 325 7.38 23.86 -2.08
CA ILE A 325 6.85 24.37 -0.80
C ILE A 325 6.72 23.28 0.25
N ILE A 326 6.70 23.69 1.51
CA ILE A 326 6.33 22.85 2.65
C ILE A 326 5.35 23.61 3.55
N ALA A 327 4.53 22.87 4.29
CA ALA A 327 3.69 23.38 5.36
C ALA A 327 4.20 22.87 6.71
N VAL A 328 4.53 23.79 7.62
CA VAL A 328 5.07 23.48 8.95
C VAL A 328 4.23 24.11 10.05
N LEU A 329 4.14 23.46 11.21
CA LEU A 329 3.60 24.08 12.41
C LEU A 329 4.59 25.13 12.95
N GLY A 330 4.10 26.31 13.31
CA GLY A 330 4.90 27.36 13.91
C GLY A 330 4.06 28.29 14.76
N LYS A 331 4.66 29.38 15.23
CA LYS A 331 3.99 30.45 15.95
C LYS A 331 4.18 31.78 15.25
N LYS A 332 3.15 32.63 15.28
CA LYS A 332 3.20 34.01 14.76
C LYS A 332 2.39 34.93 15.67
N GLN A 333 2.84 36.18 15.77
CA GLN A 333 2.04 37.29 16.28
C GLN A 333 0.97 37.63 15.23
N LEU A 334 -0.30 37.52 15.61
CA LEU A 334 -1.44 37.85 14.74
C LEU A 334 -2.54 38.56 15.54
N PRO A 335 -3.32 39.43 14.89
CA PRO A 335 -4.55 39.95 15.47
C PRO A 335 -5.54 38.80 15.68
N CYS A 336 -6.01 38.66 16.92
CA CYS A 336 -6.91 37.59 17.35
C CYS A 336 -8.07 38.16 18.17
N TYR A 337 -9.25 37.55 18.06
CA TYR A 337 -10.32 37.76 19.01
C TYR A 337 -10.15 36.83 20.20
N ALA A 338 -9.72 37.37 21.34
CA ALA A 338 -9.52 36.62 22.57
C ALA A 338 -10.77 36.68 23.45
N ILE A 339 -11.22 35.51 23.89
CA ILE A 339 -12.17 35.39 24.99
C ILE A 339 -11.37 35.49 26.28
N ILE A 340 -11.64 36.52 27.08
CA ILE A 340 -10.94 36.82 28.33
C ILE A 340 -11.93 36.93 29.48
N ASN A 341 -11.45 36.76 30.72
CA ASN A 341 -12.21 37.16 31.89
C ASN A 341 -12.20 38.69 32.02
N ARG A 342 -13.31 39.27 32.48
CA ARG A 342 -13.36 40.69 32.83
C ARG A 342 -12.75 40.92 34.20
N ASP A 343 -12.03 42.03 34.35
CA ASP A 343 -11.47 42.47 35.63
C ASP A 343 -12.58 42.74 36.69
N SER A 344 -13.74 43.22 36.22
CA SER A 344 -14.94 43.44 37.03
C SER A 344 -16.11 42.63 36.45
N PRO A 345 -16.34 41.38 36.91
CA PRO A 345 -17.49 40.59 36.50
C PRO A 345 -18.80 41.17 37.07
N PRO A 346 -19.95 40.99 36.39
CA PRO A 346 -21.24 41.43 36.92
C PRO A 346 -21.58 40.69 38.22
N SER A 347 -22.21 41.41 39.16
CA SER A 347 -22.50 40.95 40.53
C SER A 347 -23.56 39.83 40.62
N VAL A 348 -24.26 39.53 39.53
CA VAL A 348 -25.24 38.44 39.47
C VAL A 348 -24.79 37.45 38.40
N SER A 349 -24.17 36.35 38.82
CA SER A 349 -24.00 35.17 37.98
C SER A 349 -25.28 34.34 38.07
N VAL A 350 -26.01 34.19 36.96
CA VAL A 350 -27.12 33.24 36.88
C VAL A 350 -26.51 31.83 36.82
N SER A 351 -26.28 31.23 38.00
CA SER A 351 -25.92 29.82 38.11
C SER A 351 -27.19 29.02 38.42
N SER A 352 -27.60 28.16 37.48
CA SER A 352 -28.48 27.03 37.79
C SER A 352 -27.61 25.83 38.19
N ASP A 353 -28.07 25.02 39.13
CA ASP A 353 -27.43 23.71 39.43
C ASP A 353 -27.64 22.70 38.29
N LYS A 354 -28.44 23.06 37.29
CA LYS A 354 -28.77 22.25 36.13
C LYS A 354 -27.61 22.28 35.13
N GLU A 355 -27.15 21.11 34.73
CA GLU A 355 -26.24 20.98 33.59
C GLU A 355 -27.07 20.76 32.32
N GLU A 356 -26.97 21.70 31.37
CA GLU A 356 -27.71 21.61 30.10
C GLU A 356 -26.87 22.11 28.93
N ASN A 357 -27.00 21.46 27.76
CA ASN A 357 -26.44 21.94 26.50
C ASN A 357 -27.46 21.70 25.39
N VAL A 358 -28.17 22.76 24.99
CA VAL A 358 -29.25 22.68 24.00
C VAL A 358 -28.89 23.51 22.77
N LYS A 359 -29.02 22.88 21.61
CA LYS A 359 -28.91 23.55 20.32
C LYS A 359 -30.23 23.40 19.57
N THR A 360 -31.05 24.45 19.59
CA THR A 360 -32.31 24.53 18.83
C THR A 360 -32.10 25.24 17.50
N GLU A 361 -33.14 25.40 16.69
CA GLU A 361 -33.06 26.24 15.48
C GLU A 361 -32.76 27.71 15.79
N ASN A 362 -33.26 28.22 16.93
CA ASN A 362 -33.22 29.65 17.26
C ASN A 362 -32.08 30.04 18.20
N TYR A 363 -31.61 29.12 19.05
CA TYR A 363 -30.61 29.47 20.06
C TYR A 363 -29.63 28.32 20.36
N PHE A 364 -28.52 28.70 20.97
CA PHE A 364 -27.59 27.82 21.64
C PHE A 364 -27.61 28.18 23.13
N LEU A 365 -27.84 27.19 23.99
CA LEU A 365 -27.89 27.34 25.44
C LEU A 365 -26.88 26.40 26.06
N MET A 366 -26.03 26.94 26.91
CA MET A 366 -25.18 26.21 27.84
C MET A 366 -25.58 26.60 29.26
N GLU A 367 -25.75 25.64 30.15
CA GLU A 367 -25.88 25.83 31.59
C GLU A 367 -24.83 24.98 32.31
N ASN A 368 -24.00 25.64 33.12
CA ASN A 368 -22.95 25.02 33.93
C ASN A 368 -22.03 24.08 33.12
N GLN A 369 -21.64 24.50 31.91
CA GLN A 369 -20.80 23.71 31.00
C GLN A 369 -19.37 24.27 30.92
N PRO A 370 -18.34 23.44 30.63
CA PRO A 370 -16.98 23.91 30.43
C PRO A 370 -16.87 24.97 29.33
N ILE A 371 -16.12 26.04 29.58
CA ILE A 371 -15.93 27.15 28.65
C ILE A 371 -15.37 26.72 27.29
N GLU A 372 -14.58 25.64 27.24
CA GLU A 372 -14.07 25.06 26.00
C GLU A 372 -15.19 24.79 24.97
N GLN A 373 -16.36 24.32 25.42
CA GLN A 373 -17.49 24.07 24.53
C GLN A 373 -18.05 25.37 23.94
N LEU A 374 -18.07 26.46 24.73
CA LEU A 374 -18.49 27.78 24.27
C LEU A 374 -17.49 28.34 23.26
N THR A 375 -16.19 28.28 23.59
CA THR A 375 -15.10 28.68 22.70
C THR A 375 -15.21 27.96 21.36
N ASN A 376 -15.42 26.63 21.38
CA ASN A 376 -15.58 25.82 20.18
C ASN A 376 -16.81 26.23 19.35
N TYR A 377 -17.92 26.52 20.00
CA TYR A 377 -19.12 27.01 19.34
C TYR A 377 -18.89 28.38 18.68
N ILE A 378 -18.29 29.33 19.40
CA ILE A 378 -17.97 30.68 18.91
C ILE A 378 -17.03 30.61 17.71
N ILE A 379 -15.96 29.80 17.79
CA ILE A 379 -15.03 29.60 16.67
C ILE A 379 -15.78 29.06 15.43
N ALA A 380 -16.71 28.12 15.61
CA ALA A 380 -17.46 27.53 14.51
C ALA A 380 -18.39 28.53 13.81
N VAL A 381 -19.12 29.36 14.58
CA VAL A 381 -20.09 30.31 14.01
C VAL A 381 -19.42 31.56 13.44
N LEU A 382 -18.27 31.95 13.99
CA LEU A 382 -17.46 33.05 13.50
C LEU A 382 -16.34 32.59 12.54
N ALA A 383 -16.43 31.38 11.98
CA ALA A 383 -15.41 30.82 11.10
C ALA A 383 -15.14 31.63 9.82
N HIS A 384 -16.02 32.58 9.48
CA HIS A 384 -15.89 33.49 8.34
C HIS A 384 -15.06 34.74 8.65
N GLN A 385 -14.77 35.01 9.93
CA GLN A 385 -14.02 36.18 10.37
C GLN A 385 -12.54 36.08 9.97
N PRO A 386 -11.90 37.21 9.62
CA PRO A 386 -10.51 37.22 9.17
C PRO A 386 -9.52 36.84 10.27
N TYR A 387 -9.88 37.05 11.54
CA TYR A 387 -8.99 36.85 12.68
C TYR A 387 -9.34 35.59 13.47
N PRO A 388 -8.33 34.81 13.90
CA PRO A 388 -8.53 33.66 14.77
C PRO A 388 -9.21 34.04 16.07
N ILE A 389 -10.04 33.13 16.57
CA ILE A 389 -10.57 33.21 17.94
C ILE A 389 -9.74 32.29 18.84
N ILE A 390 -9.44 32.80 20.05
CA ILE A 390 -8.63 32.11 21.05
C ILE A 390 -9.27 32.19 22.43
N ASP A 391 -9.03 31.17 23.24
CA ASP A 391 -9.39 31.15 24.65
C ASP A 391 -8.21 31.64 25.50
N ARG A 392 -8.47 32.62 26.35
CA ARG A 392 -7.54 33.19 27.35
C ARG A 392 -8.21 33.32 28.72
N THR A 393 -9.25 32.53 28.95
CA THR A 393 -9.96 32.48 30.24
C THR A 393 -9.25 31.57 31.24
N THR A 394 -9.78 31.49 32.46
CA THR A 394 -9.21 30.63 33.51
C THR A 394 -9.49 29.16 33.19
N ALA A 395 -8.47 28.31 33.32
CA ALA A 395 -8.61 26.88 33.09
C ALA A 395 -9.75 26.27 33.95
N LYS A 396 -10.59 25.43 33.33
CA LYS A 396 -11.71 24.70 33.95
C LYS A 396 -12.90 25.53 34.41
N GLN A 397 -13.00 26.80 34.00
CA GLN A 397 -14.21 27.60 34.24
C GLN A 397 -15.44 26.97 33.58
N LYS A 398 -16.55 26.90 34.33
CA LYS A 398 -17.88 26.57 33.80
C LYS A 398 -18.68 27.85 33.57
N VAL A 399 -19.51 27.86 32.54
CA VAL A 399 -20.29 29.02 32.11
C VAL A 399 -21.72 28.63 31.77
N SER A 400 -22.63 29.57 32.01
CA SER A 400 -24.03 29.49 31.58
C SER A 400 -24.30 30.66 30.64
N ILE A 401 -24.65 30.39 29.38
CA ILE A 401 -24.87 31.42 28.36
C ILE A 401 -25.92 30.97 27.34
N ARG A 402 -26.70 31.94 26.86
CA ARG A 402 -27.64 31.77 25.76
C ARG A 402 -27.25 32.67 24.59
N LEU A 403 -26.95 32.08 23.44
CA LEU A 403 -26.66 32.80 22.20
C LEU A 403 -27.83 32.67 21.22
N ASN A 404 -28.30 33.80 20.69
CA ASN A 404 -29.34 33.83 19.66
C ASN A 404 -28.71 33.57 18.28
N LYS A 405 -29.15 32.51 17.60
CA LYS A 405 -28.61 32.13 16.29
C LYS A 405 -28.97 33.10 15.17
N ALA A 406 -30.04 33.89 15.33
CA ALA A 406 -30.41 34.93 14.38
C ALA A 406 -29.42 36.12 14.38
N ASN A 407 -28.56 36.25 15.40
CA ASN A 407 -27.59 37.35 15.50
C ASN A 407 -26.27 36.87 16.13
N LEU A 408 -25.42 36.24 15.32
CA LEU A 408 -24.09 35.74 15.72
C LEU A 408 -22.97 36.63 15.18
N THR A 409 -23.08 37.93 15.41
CA THR A 409 -22.03 38.90 15.10
C THR A 409 -21.07 39.05 16.28
N ILE A 410 -19.86 39.56 16.04
CA ILE A 410 -18.89 39.84 17.11
C ILE A 410 -19.46 40.76 18.19
N PRO A 411 -20.11 41.90 17.87
CA PRO A 411 -20.73 42.75 18.88
C PRO A 411 -21.82 42.03 19.70
N ALA A 412 -22.67 41.21 19.06
CA ALA A 412 -23.73 40.49 19.74
C ALA A 412 -23.17 39.40 20.69
N ILE A 413 -22.19 38.63 20.22
CA ILE A 413 -21.51 37.63 21.06
C ILE A 413 -20.78 38.29 22.22
N LYS A 414 -20.08 39.40 21.97
CA LYS A 414 -19.42 40.21 23.01
C LYS A 414 -20.43 40.67 24.07
N GLN A 415 -21.62 41.13 23.66
CA GLN A 415 -22.68 41.56 24.58
C GLN A 415 -23.15 40.41 25.48
N GLU A 416 -23.36 39.21 24.95
CA GLU A 416 -23.77 38.05 25.76
C GLU A 416 -22.64 37.55 26.68
N LEU A 417 -21.39 37.56 26.22
CA LEU A 417 -20.22 37.23 27.05
C LEU A 417 -20.08 38.20 28.24
N ASN A 418 -20.31 39.50 28.00
CA ASN A 418 -20.22 40.53 29.04
C ASN A 418 -21.19 40.28 30.20
N LYS A 419 -22.38 39.70 29.93
CA LYS A 419 -23.36 39.37 30.97
C LYS A 419 -22.89 38.27 31.93
N ILE A 420 -21.89 37.48 31.52
CA ILE A 420 -21.38 36.34 32.29
C ILE A 420 -19.94 36.56 32.78
N GLY A 421 -19.47 37.81 32.78
CA GLY A 421 -18.13 38.15 33.26
C GLY A 421 -16.99 37.83 32.30
N LEU A 422 -17.30 37.58 31.02
CA LEU A 422 -16.32 37.38 29.96
C LEU A 422 -16.34 38.56 28.98
N ASP A 423 -15.28 38.73 28.21
CA ASP A 423 -15.25 39.67 27.10
C ASP A 423 -14.62 39.04 25.85
N LEU A 424 -14.95 39.60 24.68
CA LEU A 424 -14.32 39.28 23.40
C LEU A 424 -13.56 40.53 22.91
N VAL A 425 -12.23 40.45 22.94
CA VAL A 425 -11.34 41.58 22.64
C VAL A 425 -10.45 41.29 21.44
N LEU A 426 -10.25 42.28 20.57
CA LEU A 426 -9.27 42.19 19.48
C LEU A 426 -7.89 42.59 20.03
N GLN A 427 -6.93 41.67 19.95
CA GLN A 427 -5.57 41.91 20.44
C GLN A 427 -4.53 41.10 19.66
N GLU A 428 -3.30 41.63 19.58
CA GLU A 428 -2.14 40.91 19.04
C GLU A 428 -1.68 39.83 20.01
N GLN A 429 -1.55 38.59 19.51
CA GLN A 429 -1.23 37.43 20.34
C GLN A 429 -0.37 36.42 19.58
N GLU A 430 0.51 35.74 20.33
CA GLU A 430 1.34 34.68 19.77
C GLU A 430 0.51 33.40 19.78
N ILE A 431 0.23 32.87 18.60
CA ILE A 431 -0.63 31.69 18.45
C ILE A 431 -0.01 30.66 17.52
N PRO A 432 -0.34 29.36 17.69
CA PRO A 432 0.06 28.33 16.74
C PRO A 432 -0.65 28.53 15.40
N VAL A 433 0.13 28.43 14.32
CA VAL A 433 -0.28 28.60 12.93
C VAL A 433 0.39 27.57 12.03
N ILE A 434 -0.21 27.32 10.87
CA ILE A 434 0.41 26.58 9.78
C ILE A 434 1.13 27.60 8.90
N ILE A 435 2.44 27.42 8.70
CA ILE A 435 3.25 28.27 7.84
C ILE A 435 3.53 27.51 6.55
N VAL A 436 3.02 28.02 5.43
CA VAL A 436 3.35 27.53 4.09
C VAL A 436 4.47 28.40 3.54
N LYS A 437 5.63 27.79 3.26
CA LYS A 437 6.84 28.51 2.82
C LYS A 437 7.59 27.73 1.75
N TYR A 438 8.48 28.41 1.02
CA TYR A 438 9.40 27.74 0.11
C TYR A 438 10.30 26.75 0.87
N ALA A 439 10.49 25.59 0.27
CA ALA A 439 11.42 24.59 0.77
C ALA A 439 12.85 24.98 0.38
N ASN A 440 13.78 24.93 1.32
CA ASN A 440 15.20 24.90 0.96
C ASN A 440 15.42 23.56 0.24
N LEU A 441 15.77 23.64 -1.04
CA LEU A 441 15.92 22.46 -1.90
C LEU A 441 17.07 21.60 -1.41
#